data_AF-A0A842WVJ5-F1
#
_entry.id   AF-A0A842WVJ5-F1
#
_cell.length_a   1.000
_cell.length_b   1.000
_cell.length_c   1.000
_cell.angle_alpha   90.00
_cell.angle_beta   90.00
_cell.angle_gamma   90.00
#
_symmetry.space_group_name_H-M   'P 1'
#
loop_
_entity.id
_entity.type
_entity.pdbx_description
1 polymer ?
#
loop_
_entity_poly.entity_id
_entity_poly.type
_entity_poly.pdbx_seq_one_letter_code
_entity_poly.pdbx_strand_id
1 'polypeptide(L)'
;MTDVFIRYQTTTGIEKTVKFDTAETKINLDLRDIQSIDLLPLIWCTSLQDLSLRNNQIVHLDLTPLAKCKSLICLALNNNKIESIDFSPLSSCKKLEEIFLKKNNLSRIDISPLFQCSNLQTFEIDESVSMTANMLLRSIGNWPSVLVQQYGKILWKVPRKS
;
A
#
# COMPACT_ATOMS: atom_id res chain seq x y z
N MET A 1 8.98 -25.53 -5.62
CA MET A 1 7.92 -24.66 -5.10
C MET A 1 8.21 -24.49 -3.62
N THR A 2 8.47 -23.25 -3.20
CA THR A 2 8.89 -22.92 -1.83
C THR A 2 7.73 -22.26 -1.15
N ASP A 3 7.39 -22.75 0.03
CA ASP A 3 6.27 -22.23 0.80
C ASP A 3 6.73 -21.11 1.74
N VAL A 4 5.90 -20.09 1.90
CA VAL A 4 6.04 -19.05 2.90
C VAL A 4 4.83 -19.02 3.83
N PHE A 5 5.05 -18.57 5.05
CA PHE A 5 4.04 -18.58 6.11
C PHE A 5 3.84 -17.17 6.62
N ILE A 6 2.67 -16.59 6.35
CA ILE A 6 2.29 -15.27 6.84
C ILE A 6 1.56 -15.42 8.16
N ARG A 7 2.06 -14.77 9.20
CA ARG A 7 1.47 -14.76 10.54
C ARG A 7 0.65 -13.49 10.74
N TYR A 8 -0.49 -13.62 11.41
CA TYR A 8 -1.34 -12.50 11.73
C TYR A 8 -2.08 -12.75 13.04
N GLN A 9 -2.46 -11.67 13.72
CA GLN A 9 -3.26 -11.70 14.94
C GLN A 9 -4.64 -11.10 14.67
N THR A 10 -5.67 -11.75 15.20
CA THR A 10 -7.07 -11.27 15.14
C THR A 10 -7.41 -10.30 16.25
N THR A 11 -8.56 -9.61 16.19
CA THR A 11 -8.95 -8.68 17.26
C THR A 11 -9.23 -9.35 18.60
N THR A 12 -9.51 -10.66 18.59
CA THR A 12 -9.66 -11.45 19.82
C THR A 12 -8.31 -11.93 20.39
N GLY A 13 -7.19 -11.50 19.79
CA GLY A 13 -5.83 -11.87 20.19
C GLY A 13 -5.35 -13.22 19.67
N ILE A 14 -6.16 -13.96 18.88
CA ILE A 14 -5.78 -15.26 18.34
C ILE A 14 -4.76 -15.07 17.21
N GLU A 15 -3.62 -15.74 17.34
CA GLU A 15 -2.62 -15.84 16.28
C GLU A 15 -3.00 -16.92 15.27
N LYS A 16 -2.84 -16.61 14.00
CA LYS A 16 -3.09 -17.50 12.88
C LYS A 16 -1.97 -17.40 11.88
N THR A 17 -1.81 -18.46 11.10
CA THR A 17 -0.82 -18.55 10.03
C THR A 17 -1.49 -19.01 8.75
N VAL A 18 -1.16 -18.38 7.63
CA VAL A 18 -1.55 -18.85 6.29
C VAL A 18 -0.30 -19.21 5.51
N LYS A 19 -0.39 -20.32 4.79
CA LYS A 19 0.63 -20.83 3.89
C LYS A 19 0.36 -20.32 2.47
N PHE A 20 1.39 -19.86 1.78
CA PHE A 20 1.35 -19.49 0.36
C PHE A 20 2.58 -20.03 -0.37
N ASP A 21 2.45 -20.30 -1.66
CA ASP A 21 3.62 -20.56 -2.51
C ASP A 21 4.27 -19.24 -2.95
N THR A 22 5.60 -19.17 -2.91
CA THR A 22 6.37 -18.04 -3.48
C THR A 22 6.08 -17.73 -4.96
N ALA A 23 5.57 -18.70 -5.72
CA ALA A 23 5.18 -18.55 -7.12
C ALA A 23 3.77 -17.96 -7.30
N GLU A 24 2.96 -17.86 -6.25
CA GLU A 24 1.63 -17.28 -6.34
C GLU A 24 1.69 -15.81 -6.76
N THR A 25 0.82 -15.44 -7.71
CA THR A 25 0.70 -14.07 -8.19
C THR A 25 -0.37 -13.29 -7.43
N LYS A 26 -1.24 -13.95 -6.66
CA LYS A 26 -2.34 -13.31 -5.95
C LYS A 26 -2.46 -13.86 -4.54
N ILE A 27 -2.38 -12.96 -3.55
CA ILE A 27 -2.56 -13.29 -2.15
C ILE A 27 -3.80 -12.56 -1.63
N ASN A 28 -4.81 -13.33 -1.24
CA ASN A 28 -6.05 -12.80 -0.67
C ASN A 28 -6.14 -13.15 0.83
N LEU A 29 -6.19 -12.10 1.65
CA LEU A 29 -6.31 -12.10 3.11
C LEU A 29 -7.53 -11.28 3.57
N ASP A 30 -8.54 -11.13 2.72
CA ASP A 30 -9.76 -10.38 3.02
C ASP A 30 -10.61 -11.07 4.10
N LEU A 31 -11.36 -10.28 4.88
CA LEU A 31 -12.39 -10.78 5.82
C LEU A 31 -11.86 -11.76 6.89
N ARG A 32 -10.66 -11.53 7.40
CA ARG A 32 -9.99 -12.41 8.38
C ARG A 32 -9.88 -11.85 9.79
N ASP A 33 -10.52 -10.71 10.04
CA ASP A 33 -10.47 -9.97 11.31
C ASP A 33 -9.03 -9.63 11.74
N ILE A 34 -8.16 -9.36 10.77
CA ILE A 34 -6.73 -9.11 11.01
C ILE A 34 -6.56 -7.78 11.73
N GLN A 35 -5.98 -7.79 12.93
CA GLN A 35 -5.57 -6.59 13.67
C GLN A 35 -4.11 -6.22 13.37
N SER A 36 -3.23 -7.22 13.30
CA SER A 36 -1.81 -7.07 12.96
C SER A 36 -1.36 -8.22 12.06
N ILE A 37 -0.41 -7.96 11.17
CA ILE A 37 0.09 -8.93 10.20
C ILE A 37 1.58 -8.72 9.92
N ASP A 38 2.32 -9.83 9.85
CA ASP A 38 3.73 -9.86 9.46
C ASP A 38 3.85 -10.16 7.96
N LEU A 39 4.15 -9.13 7.18
CA LEU A 39 4.37 -9.24 5.72
C LEU A 39 5.81 -9.61 5.36
N LEU A 40 6.74 -9.76 6.32
CA LEU A 40 8.14 -10.07 6.04
C LEU A 40 8.35 -11.28 5.11
N PRO A 41 7.57 -12.38 5.20
CA PRO A 41 7.70 -13.52 4.30
C PRO A 41 7.49 -13.18 2.81
N LEU A 42 6.80 -12.07 2.49
CA LEU A 42 6.54 -11.64 1.12
C LEU A 42 7.81 -11.20 0.37
N ILE A 43 8.95 -11.00 1.04
CA ILE A 43 10.23 -10.70 0.36
C ILE A 43 10.61 -11.76 -0.68
N TRP A 44 10.11 -12.99 -0.53
CA TRP A 44 10.36 -14.12 -1.43
C TRP A 44 9.33 -14.23 -2.57
N CYS A 45 8.20 -13.52 -2.48
CA CYS A 45 7.11 -13.58 -3.45
C CYS A 45 7.31 -12.58 -4.60
N THR A 46 8.40 -12.69 -5.34
CA THR A 46 8.78 -11.70 -6.38
C THR A 46 7.82 -11.67 -7.58
N SER A 47 7.03 -12.74 -7.75
CA SER A 47 5.96 -12.88 -8.76
C SER A 47 4.61 -12.30 -8.31
N LEU A 48 4.49 -11.83 -7.06
CA LEU A 48 3.25 -11.29 -6.52
C LEU A 48 2.79 -10.06 -7.33
N GLN A 49 1.55 -10.12 -7.80
CA GLN A 49 0.86 -9.08 -8.57
C GLN A 49 -0.27 -8.45 -7.76
N ASP A 50 -1.05 -9.25 -7.04
CA ASP A 50 -2.21 -8.76 -6.29
C ASP A 50 -2.08 -9.11 -4.81
N LEU A 51 -2.11 -8.10 -3.94
CA LEU A 51 -2.23 -8.28 -2.49
C LEU A 51 -3.52 -7.61 -2.00
N SER A 52 -4.40 -8.41 -1.40
CA SER A 52 -5.67 -7.94 -0.84
C SER A 52 -5.78 -8.25 0.65
N LEU A 53 -6.02 -7.21 1.45
CA LEU A 53 -6.22 -7.24 2.90
C LEU A 53 -7.51 -6.49 3.29
N ARG A 54 -8.51 -6.49 2.41
CA ARG A 54 -9.75 -5.72 2.58
C ARG A 54 -10.60 -6.28 3.72
N ASN A 55 -11.41 -5.41 4.34
CA ASN A 55 -12.36 -5.79 5.39
C ASN A 55 -11.67 -6.51 6.56
N ASN A 56 -10.63 -5.87 7.09
CA ASN A 56 -9.93 -6.32 8.29
C ASN A 56 -9.94 -5.17 9.33
N GLN A 57 -9.15 -5.28 10.39
CA GLN A 57 -9.11 -4.35 11.51
C GLN A 57 -7.69 -3.77 11.69
N ILE A 58 -6.92 -3.69 10.59
CA ILE A 58 -5.51 -3.30 10.60
C ILE A 58 -5.39 -1.81 10.94
N VAL A 59 -4.59 -1.48 11.95
CA VAL A 59 -4.33 -0.09 12.39
C VAL A 59 -2.98 0.43 11.85
N HIS A 60 -1.97 -0.45 11.83
CA HIS A 60 -0.64 -0.18 11.31
C HIS A 60 -0.21 -1.31 10.38
N LEU A 61 0.44 -0.97 9.28
CA LEU A 61 0.91 -1.93 8.30
C LEU A 61 2.28 -1.51 7.78
N ASP A 62 3.27 -2.40 7.94
CA ASP A 62 4.59 -2.20 7.35
C ASP A 62 4.62 -2.73 5.91
N LEU A 63 4.83 -1.83 4.95
CA LEU A 63 4.94 -2.16 3.53
C LEU A 63 6.38 -2.46 3.08
N THR A 64 7.38 -2.36 3.97
CA THR A 64 8.81 -2.58 3.64
C THR A 64 9.06 -3.87 2.85
N PRO A 65 8.44 -5.02 3.18
CA PRO A 65 8.62 -6.26 2.42
C PRO A 65 8.19 -6.17 0.94
N LEU A 66 7.20 -5.32 0.64
CA LEU A 66 6.67 -5.16 -0.72
C LEU A 66 7.66 -4.50 -1.67
N ALA A 67 8.72 -3.86 -1.18
CA ALA A 67 9.79 -3.32 -2.02
C ALA A 67 10.49 -4.38 -2.89
N LYS A 68 10.40 -5.67 -2.50
CA LYS A 68 10.89 -6.81 -3.28
C LYS A 68 9.87 -7.35 -4.29
N CYS A 69 8.59 -7.06 -4.11
CA CYS A 69 7.49 -7.46 -4.99
C CYS A 69 7.40 -6.53 -6.22
N LYS A 70 8.43 -6.54 -7.07
CA LYS A 70 8.51 -5.65 -8.26
C LYS A 70 7.40 -5.89 -9.28
N SER A 71 6.75 -7.05 -9.20
CA SER A 71 5.63 -7.42 -10.06
C SER A 71 4.28 -6.93 -9.55
N LEU A 72 4.21 -6.27 -8.39
CA LEU A 72 2.96 -5.84 -7.76
C LEU A 72 2.21 -4.85 -8.67
N ILE A 73 0.94 -5.13 -8.91
CA ILE A 73 -0.02 -4.39 -9.75
C ILE A 73 -1.10 -3.77 -8.87
N CYS A 74 -1.66 -4.54 -7.93
CA CYS A 74 -2.76 -4.09 -7.08
C CYS A 74 -2.45 -4.28 -5.59
N LEU A 75 -2.67 -3.22 -4.81
CA LEU A 75 -2.68 -3.25 -3.35
C LEU A 75 -4.04 -2.78 -2.81
N ALA A 76 -4.81 -3.71 -2.25
CA ALA A 76 -6.16 -3.42 -1.74
C ALA A 76 -6.21 -3.47 -0.21
N LEU A 77 -6.42 -2.31 0.42
CA LEU A 77 -6.43 -2.09 1.87
C LEU A 77 -7.75 -1.47 2.37
N ASN A 78 -8.79 -1.43 1.55
CA ASN A 78 -10.09 -0.84 1.90
C ASN A 78 -10.75 -1.50 3.11
N ASN A 79 -11.57 -0.74 3.84
CA ASN A 79 -12.30 -1.23 5.03
C ASN A 79 -11.33 -1.81 6.07
N ASN A 80 -10.41 -0.96 6.52
CA ASN A 80 -9.52 -1.24 7.65
C ASN A 80 -9.59 -0.07 8.63
N LYS A 81 -8.66 0.00 9.58
CA LYS A 81 -8.54 1.08 10.57
C LYS A 81 -7.20 1.81 10.45
N ILE A 82 -6.61 1.82 9.26
CA ILE A 82 -5.25 2.34 9.06
C ILE A 82 -5.24 3.84 9.33
N GLU A 83 -4.38 4.27 10.26
CA GLU A 83 -4.28 5.67 10.68
C GLU A 83 -3.14 6.42 9.96
N SER A 84 -2.11 5.69 9.57
CA SER A 84 -1.01 6.20 8.74
C SER A 84 -0.39 5.06 7.92
N ILE A 85 0.18 5.40 6.76
CA ILE A 85 0.85 4.44 5.88
C ILE A 85 2.02 5.11 5.17
N ASP A 86 3.15 4.42 5.10
CA ASP A 86 4.34 4.87 4.37
C ASP A 86 4.42 4.15 3.02
N PHE A 87 4.38 4.91 1.93
CA PHE A 87 4.49 4.40 0.57
C PHE A 87 5.92 4.32 0.05
N SER A 88 6.92 4.75 0.80
CA SER A 88 8.34 4.72 0.39
C SER A 88 8.77 3.34 -0.18
N PRO A 89 8.36 2.21 0.43
CA PRO A 89 8.65 0.87 -0.11
C PRO A 89 8.07 0.59 -1.50
N LEU A 90 6.95 1.23 -1.86
CA LEU A 90 6.26 1.00 -3.14
C LEU A 90 6.94 1.71 -4.32
N SER A 91 7.89 2.62 -4.06
CA SER A 91 8.61 3.35 -5.11
C SER A 91 9.37 2.46 -6.10
N SER A 92 9.69 1.22 -5.71
CA SER A 92 10.30 0.18 -6.56
C SER A 92 9.29 -0.64 -7.36
N CYS A 93 8.00 -0.61 -7.02
CA CYS A 93 6.91 -1.34 -7.68
C CYS A 93 6.46 -0.61 -8.95
N LYS A 94 7.29 -0.61 -10.00
CA LYS A 94 7.01 0.12 -11.24
C LYS A 94 5.78 -0.37 -12.02
N LYS A 95 5.27 -1.57 -11.71
CA LYS A 95 4.05 -2.13 -12.29
C LYS A 95 2.78 -1.81 -11.49
N LEU A 96 2.90 -1.07 -10.40
CA LEU A 96 1.75 -0.76 -9.55
C LEU A 96 0.77 0.14 -10.31
N GLU A 97 -0.45 -0.35 -10.46
CA GLU A 97 -1.54 0.30 -11.19
C GLU A 97 -2.66 0.75 -10.23
N GLU A 98 -2.88 0.01 -9.15
CA GLU A 98 -4.04 0.21 -8.28
C GLU A 98 -3.66 0.19 -6.80
N ILE A 99 -4.09 1.24 -6.08
CA ILE A 99 -4.06 1.30 -4.63
C ILE A 99 -5.45 1.70 -4.13
N PHE A 100 -5.99 0.89 -3.23
CA PHE A 100 -7.29 1.17 -2.62
C PHE A 100 -7.19 1.28 -1.11
N LEU A 101 -7.59 2.43 -0.57
CA LEU A 101 -7.48 2.81 0.85
C LEU A 101 -8.75 3.43 1.43
N LYS A 102 -9.87 3.42 0.71
CA LYS A 102 -11.15 3.94 1.20
C LYS A 102 -11.60 3.22 2.47
N LYS A 103 -12.37 3.91 3.31
CA LYS A 103 -12.88 3.41 4.59
C LYS A 103 -11.73 2.95 5.49
N ASN A 104 -10.83 3.88 5.77
CA ASN A 104 -9.78 3.77 6.78
C ASN A 104 -9.86 4.96 7.74
N ASN A 105 -8.95 5.05 8.72
CA ASN A 105 -8.89 6.15 9.68
C ASN A 105 -7.80 7.17 9.34
N LEU A 106 -7.49 7.30 8.05
CA LEU A 106 -6.47 8.23 7.57
C LEU A 106 -6.97 9.67 7.74
N SER A 107 -6.14 10.54 8.30
CA SER A 107 -6.39 11.99 8.33
C SER A 107 -5.55 12.73 7.29
N ARG A 108 -4.33 12.23 7.04
CA ARG A 108 -3.37 12.79 6.09
C ARG A 108 -2.51 11.69 5.50
N ILE A 109 -1.98 11.91 4.31
CA ILE A 109 -1.11 10.95 3.63
C ILE A 109 -0.04 11.67 2.79
N ASP A 110 1.19 11.15 2.80
CA ASP A 110 2.26 11.62 1.91
C ASP A 110 2.31 10.74 0.68
N ILE A 111 1.95 11.31 -0.48
CA ILE A 111 1.93 10.61 -1.76
C ILE A 111 3.20 10.82 -2.57
N SER A 112 4.22 11.51 -2.02
CA SER A 112 5.50 11.75 -2.71
C SER A 112 6.12 10.48 -3.31
N PRO A 113 6.13 9.32 -2.62
CA PRO A 113 6.66 8.08 -3.21
C PRO A 113 5.86 7.57 -4.41
N LEU A 114 4.57 7.88 -4.49
CA LEU A 114 3.69 7.39 -5.57
C LEU A 114 3.99 8.04 -6.92
N PHE A 115 4.67 9.20 -6.96
CA PHE A 115 5.15 9.80 -8.21
C PHE A 115 6.15 8.90 -8.95
N GLN A 116 6.76 7.93 -8.26
CA GLN A 116 7.65 6.93 -8.85
C GLN A 116 6.91 5.75 -9.49
N CYS A 117 5.61 5.61 -9.24
CA CYS A 117 4.75 4.55 -9.76
C CYS A 117 4.06 5.03 -11.05
N SER A 118 4.81 5.14 -12.15
CA SER A 118 4.35 5.77 -13.40
C SER A 118 3.10 5.13 -14.03
N ASN A 119 2.81 3.87 -13.71
CA ASN A 119 1.64 3.14 -14.22
C ASN A 119 0.42 3.25 -13.30
N LEU A 120 0.48 4.01 -12.20
CA LEU A 120 -0.63 4.14 -11.26
C LEU A 120 -1.83 4.83 -11.94
N GLN A 121 -2.91 4.07 -12.09
CA GLN A 121 -4.15 4.47 -12.75
C GLN A 121 -5.27 4.69 -11.74
N THR A 122 -5.25 3.95 -10.62
CA THR A 122 -6.29 4.01 -9.59
C THR A 122 -5.65 4.27 -8.24
N PHE A 123 -6.07 5.36 -7.59
CA PHE A 123 -5.69 5.71 -6.23
C PHE A 123 -6.95 6.15 -5.49
N GLU A 124 -7.53 5.23 -4.72
CA GLU A 124 -8.77 5.50 -4.00
C GLU A 124 -8.48 5.77 -2.52
N ILE A 125 -8.86 6.96 -2.06
CA ILE A 125 -8.82 7.38 -0.65
C ILE A 125 -10.14 8.09 -0.31
N ASP A 126 -10.46 8.20 0.97
CA ASP A 126 -11.65 8.95 1.42
C ASP A 126 -11.45 10.46 1.18
N GLU A 127 -12.54 11.16 0.86
CA GLU A 127 -12.50 12.60 0.52
C GLU A 127 -12.02 13.48 1.68
N SER A 128 -12.18 13.01 2.92
CA SER A 128 -11.71 13.69 4.13
C SER A 128 -10.20 13.65 4.34
N VAL A 129 -9.47 12.81 3.60
CA VAL A 129 -8.03 12.61 3.78
C VAL A 129 -7.25 13.71 3.08
N SER A 130 -6.40 14.43 3.83
CA SER A 130 -5.51 15.43 3.26
C SER A 130 -4.29 14.79 2.58
N MET A 131 -4.16 14.95 1.26
CA MET A 131 -2.97 14.53 0.51
C MET A 131 -1.88 15.59 0.62
N THR A 132 -0.64 15.14 0.83
CA THR A 132 0.53 16.02 0.84
C THR A 132 1.61 15.44 -0.05
N ALA A 133 2.41 16.30 -0.69
CA ALA A 133 3.51 15.88 -1.53
C ALA A 133 4.66 16.89 -1.49
N ASN A 134 5.87 16.46 -1.80
CA ASN A 134 7.03 17.34 -1.93
C ASN A 134 6.83 18.32 -3.10
N MET A 135 6.96 19.62 -2.83
CA MET A 135 6.78 20.72 -3.79
C MET A 135 7.66 20.60 -5.03
N LEU A 136 8.83 19.96 -4.94
CA LEU A 136 9.72 19.74 -6.08
C LEU A 136 9.12 18.77 -7.11
N LEU A 137 8.15 17.93 -6.73
CA LEU A 137 7.50 16.99 -7.64
C LEU A 137 6.48 17.70 -8.55
N ARG A 138 6.12 18.95 -8.24
CA ARG A 138 5.12 19.76 -8.96
C ARG A 138 5.47 20.02 -10.43
N SER A 139 6.74 19.94 -10.79
CA SER A 139 7.25 20.20 -12.15
C SER A 139 7.82 18.97 -12.84
N ILE A 140 7.67 17.77 -12.28
CA ILE A 140 8.13 16.55 -12.94
C ILE A 140 7.25 16.29 -14.16
N GLY A 141 7.84 15.99 -15.33
CA GLY A 141 7.08 15.87 -16.58
C GLY A 141 6.28 14.58 -16.76
N ASN A 142 6.47 13.57 -15.89
CA ASN A 142 5.83 12.27 -16.00
C ASN A 142 5.13 11.91 -14.69
N TRP A 143 3.82 12.13 -14.65
CA TRP A 143 2.98 11.86 -13.47
C TRP A 143 2.07 10.67 -13.76
N PRO A 144 1.77 9.86 -12.74
CA PRO A 144 0.62 8.99 -12.84
C PRO A 144 -0.64 9.84 -13.03
N SER A 145 -1.43 9.53 -14.06
CA SER A 145 -2.57 10.34 -14.50
C SER A 145 -3.57 10.60 -13.37
N VAL A 146 -3.75 9.63 -12.47
CA VAL A 146 -4.61 9.74 -11.30
C VAL A 146 -4.16 10.82 -10.32
N LEU A 147 -2.85 11.04 -10.16
CA LEU A 147 -2.32 12.09 -9.28
C LEU A 147 -2.45 13.48 -9.92
N VAL A 148 -2.39 13.57 -11.26
CA VAL A 148 -2.66 14.81 -11.99
C VAL A 148 -4.09 15.29 -11.72
N GLN A 149 -5.06 14.38 -11.72
CA GLN A 149 -6.46 14.71 -11.42
C GLN A 149 -6.66 15.23 -9.99
N GLN A 150 -5.78 14.84 -9.05
CA GLN A 150 -5.82 15.31 -7.67
C GLN A 150 -4.95 16.55 -7.41
N TYR A 151 -4.28 17.10 -8.43
CA TYR A 151 -3.31 18.20 -8.29
C TYR A 151 -3.76 19.35 -7.38
N GLY A 152 -4.99 19.84 -7.57
CA GLY A 152 -5.55 20.95 -6.82
C GLY A 152 -5.86 20.64 -5.35
N LYS A 153 -5.92 19.35 -4.98
CA LYS A 153 -6.19 18.88 -3.61
C LYS A 153 -4.91 18.54 -2.84
N ILE A 154 -3.77 18.49 -3.51
CA ILE A 154 -2.48 18.15 -2.89
C ILE A 154 -1.93 19.38 -2.17
N LEU A 155 -1.63 19.22 -0.87
CA LEU A 155 -0.86 20.20 -0.11
C LEU A 155 0.64 20.02 -0.39
N TRP A 156 1.17 20.87 -1.25
CA TRP A 156 2.59 20.88 -1.61
C TRP A 156 3.45 21.45 -0.49
N LYS A 157 4.37 20.63 0.02
CA LYS A 157 5.26 20.99 1.14
C LYS A 157 6.68 21.20 0.66
N VAL A 158 7.32 22.25 1.15
CA VAL A 158 8.77 22.44 0.97
C VAL A 158 9.49 21.35 1.76
N PRO A 159 10.44 20.60 1.17
CA PRO A 159 11.22 19.64 1.92
C PRO A 159 11.96 20.37 3.03
N ARG A 160 11.77 19.93 4.28
CA ARG A 160 12.55 20.45 5.40
C ARG A 160 13.99 20.02 5.18
N LYS A 161 14.91 20.98 5.08
CA LYS A 161 16.36 20.69 5.14
C LYS A 161 16.61 20.06 6.51
N SER A 162 16.98 18.78 6.51
CA SER A 162 17.61 18.10 7.66
C SER A 162 19.00 18.67 7.90
#